data_AF-A0A6L9KBQ6-F1
#
_entry.id   AF-A0A6L9KBQ6-F1
#
_cell.length_a   1.000
_cell.length_b   1.000
_cell.length_c   1.000
_cell.angle_alpha   90.00
_cell.angle_beta   90.00
_cell.angle_gamma   90.00
#
_symmetry.space_group_name_H-M   'P 1'
#
loop_
_entity.id
_entity.type
_entity.pdbx_description
1 polymer ?
#
loop_
_entity_poly.entity_id
_entity_poly.type
_entity_poly.pdbx_seq_one_letter_code
_entity_poly.pdbx_strand_id
1 'polypeptide(L)'
;MNTNKLIISGYKVSSSTDVINKLYGVTPEIQEKLEEMSIKVQKKKNSALKELNDLIKKYPSVPQFKNFLSSLYEMQGNHFMATEINRRIVSLHPEYLYGRVTQANIAIHENEFEKVPEILGDAMELKLLYPERTEFHYGEVSGFYTTAFYYFIGIKNTEQAQLRLNIIEKLNKEFRLGLNIFDFDRQIKLLILTKV
;
A
#
# COMPACT_ATOMS: atom_id res chain seq x y z
N MET A 1 10.37 -22.81 1.20
CA MET A 1 10.33 -21.69 2.16
C MET A 1 9.01 -21.75 2.91
N ASN A 2 9.03 -21.63 4.24
CA ASN A 2 7.82 -21.66 5.06
C ASN A 2 7.05 -20.35 4.78
N THR A 3 5.94 -20.40 4.06
CA THR A 3 5.09 -19.23 3.87
C THR A 3 4.33 -18.98 5.16
N ASN A 4 4.63 -17.90 5.87
CA ASN A 4 3.83 -17.44 7.01
C ASN A 4 2.39 -17.16 6.51
N LYS A 5 1.40 -17.56 7.31
CA LYS A 5 -0.02 -17.51 6.93
C LYS A 5 -0.83 -17.02 8.12
N LEU A 6 -1.53 -15.91 7.90
CA LEU A 6 -2.47 -15.33 8.86
C LEU A 6 -3.85 -15.23 8.21
N ILE A 7 -4.93 -15.41 8.99
CA ILE A 7 -6.29 -15.17 8.53
C ILE A 7 -6.80 -13.89 9.17
N ILE A 8 -7.28 -12.96 8.34
CA ILE A 8 -7.86 -11.67 8.77
C ILE A 8 -9.19 -11.53 8.06
N SER A 9 -10.26 -11.24 8.80
CA SER A 9 -11.59 -10.93 8.24
C SER A 9 -12.04 -11.86 7.11
N GLY A 10 -11.75 -13.16 7.22
CA GLY A 10 -12.16 -14.19 6.25
C GLY A 10 -11.26 -14.37 5.01
N TYR A 11 -10.11 -13.70 4.91
CA TYR A 11 -9.11 -13.92 3.86
C TYR A 11 -7.74 -14.32 4.43
N LYS A 12 -6.96 -14.98 3.58
CA LYS A 12 -5.58 -15.39 3.88
C LYS A 12 -4.61 -14.25 3.58
N VAL A 13 -3.60 -14.11 4.42
CA VAL A 13 -2.46 -13.21 4.22
C VAL A 13 -1.20 -14.05 4.11
N SER A 14 -0.38 -13.79 3.08
CA SER A 14 0.89 -14.51 2.89
C SER A 14 2.02 -13.61 2.41
N SER A 15 3.25 -14.14 2.46
CA SER A 15 4.45 -13.53 1.87
C SER A 15 4.75 -13.98 0.45
N SER A 16 3.87 -14.76 -0.17
CA SER A 16 4.09 -15.19 -1.56
C SER A 16 3.76 -14.06 -2.52
N THR A 17 4.71 -13.73 -3.38
CA THR A 17 4.51 -12.82 -4.52
C THR A 17 3.61 -13.43 -5.58
N ASP A 18 3.37 -14.76 -5.57
CA ASP A 18 2.50 -15.45 -6.53
C ASP A 18 1.09 -14.88 -6.56
N VAL A 19 0.59 -14.42 -5.41
CA VAL A 19 -0.74 -13.81 -5.27
C VAL A 19 -0.84 -12.57 -6.16
N ILE A 20 0.18 -11.72 -6.12
CA ILE A 20 0.24 -10.50 -6.94
C ILE A 20 0.61 -10.85 -8.38
N ASN A 21 1.53 -11.79 -8.58
CA ASN A 21 2.03 -12.13 -9.90
C ASN A 21 0.94 -12.68 -10.82
N LYS A 22 0.04 -13.51 -10.27
CA LYS A 22 -1.12 -14.02 -11.00
C LYS A 22 -2.11 -12.93 -11.39
N LEU A 23 -2.32 -11.92 -10.53
CA LEU A 23 -3.25 -10.82 -10.81
C LEU A 23 -2.80 -9.97 -12.01
N TYR A 24 -1.49 -9.78 -12.17
CA TYR A 24 -0.94 -8.86 -13.17
C TYR A 24 -0.14 -9.56 -14.28
N GLY A 25 -0.29 -10.88 -14.44
CA GLY A 25 0.35 -11.65 -15.50
C GLY A 25 1.89 -11.59 -15.45
N VAL A 26 2.48 -11.55 -14.26
CA VAL A 26 3.93 -11.47 -14.08
C VAL A 26 4.56 -12.82 -14.41
N THR A 27 5.30 -12.85 -15.52
CA THR A 27 6.14 -13.99 -15.93
C THR A 27 7.45 -14.01 -15.13
N PRO A 28 8.23 -15.11 -15.17
CA PRO A 28 9.57 -15.13 -14.55
C PRO A 28 10.50 -14.02 -15.04
N GLU A 29 10.46 -13.67 -16.34
CA GLU A 29 11.23 -12.54 -16.90
C GLU A 29 10.80 -11.20 -16.26
N ILE A 30 9.49 -10.98 -16.13
CA ILE A 30 8.97 -9.76 -15.51
C ILE A 30 9.32 -9.73 -14.02
N GLN A 31 9.24 -10.87 -13.33
CA GLN A 31 9.60 -10.99 -11.91
C GLN A 31 11.07 -10.60 -11.68
N GLU A 32 11.99 -11.10 -12.50
CA GLU A 32 13.41 -10.72 -12.42
C GLU A 32 13.60 -9.21 -12.57
N LYS A 33 12.88 -8.59 -13.52
CA LYS A 33 12.90 -7.13 -13.71
C LYS A 33 12.28 -6.37 -12.54
N LEU A 34 11.24 -6.89 -11.92
CA LEU A 34 10.65 -6.28 -10.72
C LEU A 34 11.63 -6.30 -9.55
N GLU A 35 12.34 -7.41 -9.34
CA GLU A 35 13.36 -7.54 -8.31
C GLU A 35 14.55 -6.60 -8.55
N GLU A 36 15.07 -6.57 -9.78
CA GLU A 36 16.13 -5.65 -10.20
C GLU A 36 15.72 -4.19 -9.93
N MET A 37 14.51 -3.80 -10.36
CA MET A 37 14.02 -2.44 -10.21
C MET A 37 13.77 -2.07 -8.75
N SER A 38 13.23 -2.99 -7.95
CA SER A 38 13.02 -2.78 -6.51
C SER A 38 14.34 -2.38 -5.82
N ILE A 39 15.43 -3.09 -6.10
CA ILE A 39 16.76 -2.79 -5.54
C ILE A 39 17.27 -1.43 -6.02
N LYS A 40 17.11 -1.11 -7.32
CA LYS A 40 17.58 0.16 -7.88
C LYS A 40 16.82 1.37 -7.31
N VAL A 41 15.51 1.25 -7.16
CA VAL A 41 14.66 2.31 -6.58
C VAL A 41 14.98 2.54 -5.11
N GLN A 42 15.11 1.47 -4.32
CA GLN A 42 15.52 1.58 -2.90
C GLN A 42 16.86 2.31 -2.73
N LYS A 43 17.80 2.08 -3.66
CA LYS A 43 19.11 2.75 -3.69
C LYS A 43 19.09 4.13 -4.37
N LYS A 44 17.91 4.65 -4.74
CA LYS A 44 17.72 5.94 -5.44
C LYS A 44 18.62 6.12 -6.67
N LYS A 45 18.89 5.03 -7.41
CA LYS A 45 19.80 5.09 -8.55
C LYS A 45 19.16 5.90 -9.69
N ASN A 46 19.85 6.92 -10.19
CA ASN A 46 19.38 7.73 -11.31
C ASN A 46 19.12 6.91 -12.59
N SER A 47 19.86 5.80 -12.79
CA SER A 47 19.64 4.90 -13.94
C SER A 47 18.25 4.25 -13.94
N ALA A 48 17.63 4.10 -12.75
CA ALA A 48 16.34 3.47 -12.60
C ALA A 48 15.24 4.18 -13.38
N LEU A 49 15.33 5.51 -13.54
CA LEU A 49 14.32 6.30 -14.22
C LEU A 49 14.18 5.91 -15.70
N LYS A 50 15.30 5.81 -16.43
CA LYS A 50 15.28 5.44 -17.86
C LYS A 50 14.76 4.03 -18.04
N GLU A 51 15.27 3.09 -17.25
CA GLU A 51 14.90 1.68 -17.34
C GLU A 51 13.42 1.44 -17.00
N LEU A 52 12.88 2.12 -15.97
CA LEU A 52 11.45 2.04 -15.65
C LEU A 52 10.59 2.55 -16.80
N ASN A 53 10.98 3.65 -17.45
CA ASN A 53 10.23 4.16 -18.60
C ASN A 53 10.23 3.16 -19.77
N ASP A 54 11.35 2.48 -20.03
CA ASP A 54 11.43 1.46 -21.07
C ASP A 54 10.60 0.21 -20.71
N LEU A 55 10.63 -0.21 -19.44
CA LEU A 55 9.81 -1.32 -18.94
C LEU A 55 8.32 -1.01 -18.95
N ILE A 56 7.91 0.22 -18.64
CA ILE A 56 6.49 0.64 -18.70
C ILE A 56 5.97 0.60 -20.15
N LYS A 57 6.82 0.96 -21.13
CA LYS A 57 6.47 0.83 -22.54
C LYS A 57 6.36 -0.63 -22.99
N LYS A 58 7.29 -1.49 -22.53
CA LYS A 58 7.32 -2.92 -22.86
C LYS A 58 6.19 -3.71 -22.20
N TYR A 59 5.85 -3.35 -20.96
CA TYR A 59 4.88 -4.06 -20.10
C TYR A 59 3.84 -3.10 -19.52
N PRO A 60 2.98 -2.47 -20.36
CA PRO A 60 2.04 -1.45 -19.91
C PRO A 60 0.95 -2.01 -18.97
N SER A 61 0.68 -3.32 -19.00
CA SER A 61 -0.26 -4.01 -18.11
C SER A 61 0.28 -4.31 -16.72
N VAL A 62 1.59 -4.11 -16.46
CA VAL A 62 2.22 -4.40 -15.16
C VAL A 62 2.28 -3.11 -14.33
N PRO A 63 1.35 -2.88 -13.39
CA PRO A 63 1.29 -1.62 -12.62
C PRO A 63 2.50 -1.40 -11.72
N GLN A 64 3.18 -2.46 -11.29
CA GLN A 64 4.32 -2.42 -10.38
C GLN A 64 5.47 -1.55 -10.92
N PHE A 65 5.73 -1.55 -12.23
CA PHE A 65 6.74 -0.65 -12.81
C PHE A 65 6.36 0.82 -12.69
N LYS A 66 5.08 1.15 -12.87
CA LYS A 66 4.59 2.53 -12.65
C LYS A 66 4.64 2.88 -11.16
N ASN A 67 4.30 1.93 -10.29
CA ASN A 67 4.41 2.11 -8.84
C ASN A 67 5.86 2.41 -8.43
N PHE A 68 6.83 1.65 -8.94
CA PHE A 68 8.25 1.92 -8.73
C PHE A 68 8.69 3.29 -9.27
N LEU A 69 8.15 3.72 -10.41
CA LEU A 69 8.41 5.07 -10.92
C LEU A 69 7.86 6.15 -9.99
N SER A 70 6.63 5.97 -9.50
CA SER A 70 6.02 6.85 -8.50
C SER A 70 6.86 6.92 -7.23
N SER A 71 7.28 5.77 -6.69
CA SER A 71 8.12 5.71 -5.49
C SER A 71 9.49 6.32 -5.70
N LEU A 72 10.10 6.16 -6.89
CA LEU A 72 11.39 6.77 -7.20
C LEU A 72 11.30 8.30 -7.17
N TYR A 73 10.27 8.88 -7.81
CA TYR A 73 10.02 10.32 -7.77
C TYR A 73 9.81 10.81 -6.33
N GLU A 74 9.01 10.09 -5.56
CA GLU A 74 8.77 10.40 -4.14
C GLU A 74 10.07 10.39 -3.33
N MET A 75 10.89 9.35 -3.48
CA MET A 75 12.19 9.23 -2.81
C MET A 75 13.21 10.28 -3.22
N GLN A 76 13.02 10.90 -4.39
CA GLN A 76 13.81 12.03 -4.91
C GLN A 76 13.22 13.40 -4.52
N GLY A 77 12.12 13.43 -3.75
CA GLY A 77 11.44 14.66 -3.34
C GLY A 77 10.58 15.30 -4.43
N ASN A 78 10.34 14.61 -5.55
CA ASN A 78 9.49 15.09 -6.63
C ASN A 78 8.03 14.62 -6.43
N HIS A 79 7.40 15.14 -5.37
CA HIS A 79 6.04 14.78 -4.96
C HIS A 79 4.99 15.05 -6.04
N PHE A 80 5.17 16.10 -6.84
CA PHE A 80 4.30 16.41 -7.96
C PHE A 80 4.30 15.27 -8.98
N MET A 81 5.49 14.86 -9.45
CA MET A 81 5.59 13.75 -10.40
C MET A 81 5.14 12.43 -9.81
N ALA A 82 5.43 12.15 -8.53
CA ALA A 82 4.92 10.96 -7.86
C ALA A 82 3.38 10.92 -7.90
N THR A 83 2.73 12.03 -7.55
CA THR A 83 1.26 12.18 -7.59
C THR A 83 0.71 11.99 -8.99
N GLU A 84 1.32 12.60 -10.01
CA GLU A 84 0.90 12.46 -11.41
C GLU A 84 1.02 11.02 -11.92
N ILE A 85 2.10 10.32 -11.56
CA ILE A 85 2.23 8.89 -11.90
C ILE A 85 1.17 8.08 -11.17
N ASN A 86 0.89 8.34 -9.89
CA ASN A 86 -0.15 7.62 -9.15
C ASN A 86 -1.55 7.82 -9.74
N ARG A 87 -1.90 9.04 -10.17
CA ARG A 87 -3.16 9.32 -10.89
C ARG A 87 -3.29 8.44 -12.14
N ARG A 88 -2.21 8.28 -12.91
CA ARG A 88 -2.20 7.39 -14.08
C ARG A 88 -2.30 5.92 -13.70
N ILE A 89 -1.70 5.49 -12.58
CA ILE A 89 -1.84 4.11 -12.07
C ILE A 89 -3.31 3.82 -11.79
N VAL A 90 -3.99 4.66 -11.02
CA VAL A 90 -5.40 4.44 -10.65
C VAL A 90 -6.31 4.48 -11.89
N SER A 91 -6.03 5.36 -12.85
CA SER A 91 -6.81 5.43 -14.09
C SER A 91 -6.63 4.21 -15.00
N LEU A 92 -5.41 3.65 -15.08
CA LEU A 92 -5.09 2.55 -15.99
C LEU A 92 -5.24 1.16 -15.35
N HIS A 93 -5.18 1.08 -14.02
CA HIS A 93 -5.19 -0.15 -13.21
C HIS A 93 -6.05 0.09 -11.96
N PRO A 94 -7.37 0.33 -12.10
CA PRO A 94 -8.24 0.70 -10.98
C PRO A 94 -8.32 -0.36 -9.88
N GLU A 95 -8.08 -1.63 -10.20
CA GLU A 95 -7.99 -2.74 -9.24
C GLU A 95 -6.63 -2.85 -8.52
N TYR A 96 -5.62 -2.07 -8.94
CA TYR A 96 -4.30 -2.09 -8.32
C TYR A 96 -4.32 -1.40 -6.96
N LEU A 97 -4.42 -2.22 -5.91
CA LEU A 97 -4.55 -1.78 -4.53
C LEU A 97 -3.49 -0.76 -4.08
N TYR A 98 -2.22 -0.94 -4.45
CA TYR A 98 -1.18 0.02 -4.06
C TYR A 98 -1.42 1.42 -4.64
N GLY A 99 -1.99 1.53 -5.84
CA GLY A 99 -2.34 2.84 -6.43
C GLY A 99 -3.44 3.55 -5.64
N ARG A 100 -4.47 2.80 -5.22
CA ARG A 100 -5.56 3.31 -4.37
C ARG A 100 -5.06 3.69 -2.98
N VAL A 101 -4.20 2.88 -2.37
CA VAL A 101 -3.57 3.17 -1.07
C VAL A 101 -2.74 4.46 -1.15
N THR A 102 -1.91 4.60 -2.17
CA THR A 102 -1.14 5.84 -2.38
C THR A 102 -2.07 7.05 -2.60
N GLN A 103 -3.14 6.89 -3.39
CA GLN A 103 -4.10 7.98 -3.62
C GLN A 103 -4.81 8.41 -2.33
N ALA A 104 -5.20 7.45 -1.49
CA ALA A 104 -5.79 7.72 -0.18
C ALA A 104 -4.80 8.40 0.77
N ASN A 105 -3.52 7.99 0.77
CA ASN A 105 -2.49 8.68 1.56
C ASN A 105 -2.28 10.13 1.11
N ILE A 106 -2.34 10.41 -0.20
CA ILE A 106 -2.30 11.78 -0.72
C ILE A 106 -3.50 12.57 -0.20
N ALA A 107 -4.71 12.03 -0.29
CA ALA A 107 -5.91 12.70 0.24
C ALA A 107 -5.81 12.98 1.75
N ILE A 108 -5.29 12.03 2.55
CA ILE A 108 -5.04 12.21 3.99
C ILE A 108 -4.04 13.34 4.24
N HIS A 109 -2.94 13.38 3.49
CA HIS A 109 -1.91 14.42 3.63
C HIS A 109 -2.47 15.83 3.33
N GLU A 110 -3.33 15.94 2.31
CA GLU A 110 -4.00 17.20 1.95
C GLU A 110 -5.22 17.51 2.83
N ASN A 111 -5.50 16.71 3.86
CA ASN A 111 -6.69 16.79 4.73
C ASN A 111 -8.04 16.66 3.99
N GLU A 112 -8.03 16.06 2.81
CA GLU A 112 -9.22 15.74 1.99
C GLU A 112 -9.84 14.40 2.43
N PHE A 113 -10.17 14.30 3.72
CA PHE A 113 -10.62 13.05 4.34
C PHE A 113 -11.89 12.48 3.71
N GLU A 114 -12.76 13.33 3.16
CA GLU A 114 -13.98 12.97 2.45
C GLU A 114 -13.73 12.08 1.22
N LYS A 115 -12.55 12.17 0.60
CA LYS A 115 -12.19 11.36 -0.58
C LYS A 115 -11.75 9.95 -0.21
N VAL A 116 -11.31 9.72 1.04
CA VAL A 116 -10.74 8.42 1.44
C VAL A 116 -11.79 7.28 1.34
N PRO A 117 -13.04 7.45 1.80
CA PRO A 117 -14.11 6.46 1.60
C PRO A 117 -14.43 6.20 0.13
N GLU A 118 -14.38 7.21 -0.74
CA GLU A 118 -14.57 7.03 -2.19
C GLU A 118 -13.47 6.13 -2.79
N ILE A 119 -12.25 6.21 -2.25
CA ILE A 119 -11.08 5.48 -2.75
C ILE A 119 -11.00 4.07 -2.15
N LEU A 120 -11.24 3.89 -0.85
CA LEU A 120 -10.99 2.65 -0.10
C LEU A 120 -12.27 1.95 0.41
N GLY A 121 -13.44 2.55 0.18
CA GLY A 121 -14.74 2.09 0.67
C GLY A 121 -15.02 2.54 2.10
N ASP A 122 -16.28 2.84 2.41
CA ASP A 122 -16.72 3.39 3.69
C ASP A 122 -16.30 2.55 4.91
N ALA A 123 -16.35 1.23 4.76
CA ALA A 123 -16.02 0.32 5.85
C ALA A 123 -14.52 0.27 6.16
N MET A 124 -13.65 0.74 5.26
CA MET A 124 -12.20 0.57 5.36
C MET A 124 -11.82 -0.90 5.62
N GLU A 125 -12.42 -1.81 4.84
CA GLU A 125 -12.24 -3.26 4.94
C GLU A 125 -11.90 -3.90 3.60
N LEU A 126 -10.74 -4.57 3.54
CA LEU A 126 -10.20 -5.18 2.32
C LEU A 126 -11.14 -6.19 1.67
N LYS A 127 -11.84 -7.00 2.47
CA LYS A 127 -12.74 -8.04 1.95
C LYS A 127 -13.99 -7.45 1.31
N LEU A 128 -14.48 -6.31 1.80
CA LEU A 128 -15.59 -5.60 1.17
C LEU A 128 -15.11 -4.88 -0.10
N LEU A 129 -13.86 -4.41 -0.09
CA LEU A 129 -13.26 -3.72 -1.23
C LEU A 129 -12.91 -4.66 -2.40
N TYR A 130 -12.53 -5.90 -2.10
CA TYR A 130 -12.24 -6.96 -3.07
C TYR A 130 -12.93 -8.27 -2.67
N PRO A 131 -14.25 -8.39 -2.86
CA PRO A 131 -15.03 -9.54 -2.41
C PRO A 131 -14.58 -10.86 -3.01
N GLU A 132 -14.07 -10.85 -4.25
CA GLU A 132 -13.62 -12.04 -4.96
C GLU A 132 -12.26 -12.58 -4.47
N ARG A 133 -11.47 -11.74 -3.78
CA ARG A 133 -10.13 -12.14 -3.33
C ARG A 133 -10.22 -12.93 -2.03
N THR A 134 -9.59 -14.11 -2.02
CA THR A 134 -9.46 -14.98 -0.84
C THR A 134 -8.07 -14.93 -0.23
N GLU A 135 -7.10 -14.34 -0.94
CA GLU A 135 -5.73 -14.18 -0.50
C GLU A 135 -5.14 -12.81 -0.88
N PHE A 136 -4.35 -12.24 0.03
CA PHE A 136 -3.62 -11.00 -0.16
C PHE A 136 -2.16 -11.17 0.27
N HIS A 137 -1.27 -10.40 -0.36
CA HIS A 137 0.10 -10.30 0.10
C HIS A 137 0.16 -9.42 1.37
N TYR A 138 1.03 -9.76 2.34
CA TYR A 138 1.11 -9.00 3.60
C TYR A 138 1.38 -7.50 3.37
N GLY A 139 2.13 -7.15 2.34
CA GLY A 139 2.43 -5.75 2.01
C GLY A 139 1.20 -4.97 1.58
N GLU A 140 0.25 -5.62 0.89
CA GLU A 140 -1.04 -5.03 0.53
C GLU A 140 -1.86 -4.75 1.78
N VAL A 141 -1.95 -5.75 2.67
CA VAL A 141 -2.74 -5.69 3.89
C VAL A 141 -2.18 -4.68 4.88
N SER A 142 -0.86 -4.66 5.06
CA SER A 142 -0.15 -3.70 5.90
C SER A 142 -0.33 -2.27 5.40
N GLY A 143 -0.14 -2.04 4.10
CA GLY A 143 -0.32 -0.70 3.50
C GLY A 143 -1.74 -0.19 3.65
N PHE A 144 -2.74 -1.04 3.33
CA PHE A 144 -4.15 -0.68 3.46
C PHE A 144 -4.54 -0.31 4.89
N TYR A 145 -4.24 -1.16 5.88
CA TYR A 145 -4.66 -0.88 7.26
C TYR A 145 -3.84 0.22 7.94
N THR A 146 -2.60 0.43 7.52
CA THR A 146 -1.82 1.61 7.95
C THR A 146 -2.47 2.90 7.44
N THR A 147 -2.88 2.93 6.16
CA THR A 147 -3.62 4.07 5.61
C THR A 147 -4.97 4.28 6.28
N ALA A 148 -5.73 3.20 6.51
CA ALA A 148 -7.00 3.27 7.23
C ALA A 148 -6.83 3.77 8.68
N PHE A 149 -5.76 3.36 9.36
CA PHE A 149 -5.40 3.89 10.68
C PHE A 149 -5.21 5.41 10.62
N TYR A 150 -4.38 5.91 9.70
CA TYR A 150 -4.12 7.36 9.59
C TYR A 150 -5.36 8.16 9.19
N TYR A 151 -6.24 7.59 8.35
CA TYR A 151 -7.55 8.17 8.08
C TYR A 151 -8.37 8.35 9.37
N PHE A 152 -8.50 7.29 10.17
CA PHE A 152 -9.27 7.37 11.42
C PHE A 152 -8.64 8.29 12.46
N ILE A 153 -7.31 8.40 12.51
CA ILE A 153 -6.59 9.42 13.28
C ILE A 153 -6.98 10.83 12.80
N GLY A 154 -6.95 11.06 11.48
CA GLY A 154 -7.27 12.36 10.88
C GLY A 154 -8.69 12.85 11.20
N ILE A 155 -9.68 11.95 11.14
CA ILE A 155 -11.07 12.26 11.51
C ILE A 155 -11.36 12.11 13.01
N LYS A 156 -10.32 11.91 13.84
CA LYS A 156 -10.39 11.79 15.31
C LYS A 156 -11.28 10.64 15.82
N ASN A 157 -11.44 9.59 15.02
CA ASN A 157 -12.15 8.37 15.39
C ASN A 157 -11.17 7.35 16.00
N THR A 158 -10.89 7.52 17.28
CA THR A 158 -9.92 6.70 18.03
C THR A 158 -10.35 5.24 18.19
N GLU A 159 -11.65 4.96 18.22
CA GLU A 159 -12.18 3.60 18.30
C GLU A 159 -11.82 2.80 17.05
N GLN A 160 -12.13 3.34 15.86
CA GLN A 160 -11.80 2.68 14.60
C GLN A 160 -10.29 2.61 14.36
N ALA A 161 -9.53 3.65 14.75
CA ALA A 161 -8.08 3.62 14.70
C ALA A 161 -7.50 2.47 15.55
N GLN A 162 -8.01 2.24 16.76
CA GLN A 162 -7.57 1.14 17.62
C GLN A 162 -7.86 -0.23 16.98
N LEU A 163 -9.02 -0.41 16.36
CA LEU A 163 -9.34 -1.65 15.64
C LEU A 163 -8.33 -1.93 14.51
N ARG A 164 -7.92 -0.90 13.76
CA ARG A 164 -6.91 -1.04 12.70
C ARG A 164 -5.51 -1.30 13.27
N LEU A 165 -5.14 -0.65 14.37
CA LEU A 165 -3.88 -0.91 15.07
C LEU A 165 -3.76 -2.38 15.50
N ASN A 166 -4.82 -2.97 16.05
CA ASN A 166 -4.82 -4.39 16.43
C ASN A 166 -4.52 -5.33 15.24
N ILE A 167 -4.92 -4.95 14.03
CA ILE A 167 -4.60 -5.69 12.79
C ILE A 167 -3.12 -5.50 12.41
N ILE A 168 -2.65 -4.24 12.44
CA ILE A 168 -1.25 -3.88 12.15
C ILE A 168 -0.29 -4.62 13.09
N GLU A 169 -0.61 -4.71 14.38
CA GLU A 169 0.18 -5.44 15.37
C GLU A 169 0.33 -6.93 15.06
N LYS A 170 -0.77 -7.59 14.69
CA LYS A 170 -0.76 -9.01 14.29
C LYS A 170 0.12 -9.22 13.05
N LEU A 171 -0.03 -8.36 12.04
CA LEU A 171 0.80 -8.40 10.83
C LEU A 171 2.27 -8.15 11.14
N ASN A 172 2.56 -7.15 11.97
CA ASN A 172 3.92 -6.79 12.36
C ASN A 172 4.63 -7.95 13.06
N LYS A 173 3.94 -8.66 13.96
CA LYS A 173 4.47 -9.85 14.65
C LYS A 173 4.67 -11.02 13.70
N GLU A 174 3.67 -11.35 12.88
CA GLU A 174 3.69 -12.53 12.01
C GLU A 174 4.75 -12.40 10.90
N PHE A 175 4.83 -11.23 10.27
CA PHE A 175 5.69 -10.99 9.11
C PHE A 175 6.97 -10.21 9.47
N ARG A 176 7.20 -9.91 10.75
CA ARG A 176 8.38 -9.19 11.27
C ARG A 176 8.65 -7.88 10.52
N LEU A 177 7.60 -7.06 10.40
CA LEU A 177 7.62 -5.85 9.56
C LEU A 177 8.50 -4.72 10.13
N GLY A 178 8.86 -4.77 11.41
CA GLY A 178 9.67 -3.74 12.06
C GLY A 178 8.92 -2.42 12.28
N LEU A 179 7.58 -2.43 12.23
CA LEU A 179 6.76 -1.25 12.49
C LEU A 179 6.85 -0.84 13.96
N ASN A 180 6.96 0.46 14.21
CA ASN A 180 7.01 1.03 15.56
C ASN A 180 5.59 1.16 16.14
N ILE A 181 5.05 0.05 16.65
CA ILE A 181 3.70 -0.01 17.24
C ILE A 181 3.49 1.03 18.34
N PHE A 182 4.53 1.34 19.12
CA PHE A 182 4.45 2.36 20.17
C PHE A 182 4.10 3.74 19.60
N ASP A 183 4.59 4.08 18.40
CA ASP A 183 4.26 5.36 17.76
C ASP A 183 2.78 5.46 17.40
N PHE A 184 2.20 4.38 16.87
CA PHE A 184 0.77 4.31 16.56
C PHE A 184 -0.09 4.47 17.81
N ASP A 185 0.21 3.72 18.87
CA ASP A 185 -0.49 3.79 20.16
C ASP A 185 -0.39 5.19 20.77
N ARG A 186 0.78 5.84 20.69
CA ARG A 186 0.98 7.21 21.16
C ARG A 186 0.06 8.19 20.43
N GLN A 187 -0.13 8.07 19.11
CA GLN A 187 -1.02 8.95 18.35
C GLN A 187 -2.48 8.84 18.80
N ILE A 188 -2.97 7.62 19.09
CA ILE A 188 -4.31 7.42 19.66
C ILE A 188 -4.42 8.12 21.01
N LYS A 189 -3.45 7.90 21.91
CA LYS A 189 -3.45 8.48 23.26
C LYS A 189 -3.48 10.01 23.25
N LEU A 190 -2.70 10.64 22.36
CA LEU A 190 -2.70 12.11 22.22
C LEU A 190 -4.08 12.65 21.82
N LEU A 191 -4.81 11.95 20.94
CA LEU A 191 -6.18 12.34 20.57
C LEU A 191 -7.19 12.16 21.71
N ILE A 192 -7.02 11.14 22.56
CA ILE A 192 -7.89 10.94 23.73
C ILE A 192 -7.67 12.07 24.75
N LEU A 193 -6.41 12.43 25.01
CA LEU A 193 -6.05 13.46 26.00
C LEU A 193 -6.49 14.87 25.58
N THR A 194 -6.62 15.14 24.28
CA THR A 194 -7.05 16.44 23.75
C THR A 194 -8.57 16.59 23.65
N LYS A 195 -9.34 15.56 24.02
CA LYS A 195 -10.82 15.59 24.13
C LYS A 195 -11.31 15.96 25.54
N VAL A 196 -10.41 16.24 26.49
CA VAL A 196 -10.70 16.66 27.87
C VAL A 196 -10.58 18.18 27.99
#